data_AF-A0AB73IMG4-F1
#
_entry.id   AF-A0AB73IMG4-F1
#
_cell.length_a   1.000
_cell.length_b   1.000
_cell.length_c   1.000
_cell.angle_alpha   90.00
_cell.angle_beta   90.00
_cell.angle_gamma   90.00
#
_symmetry.space_group_name_H-M   'P 1'
#
loop_
_entity.id
_entity.type
_entity.pdbx_description
1 polymer ?
#
loop_
_entity_poly.entity_id
_entity_poly.type
_entity_poly.pdbx_seq_one_letter_code
_entity_poly.pdbx_strand_id
1 'polypeptide(L)' 'MTYSLSLLDKSPIADGATAADALRFTTTLAQRAEQLGYERFWVAEHHGAPGFASARAGSRRRAFASARAA' A
#
# COMPACT_ATOMS: atom_id res chain seq x y z
N MET A 1 5.34 15.92 24.41
CA MET A 1 5.84 15.01 23.37
C MET A 1 4.82 14.94 22.26
N THR A 2 5.25 15.11 21.01
CA THR A 2 4.40 14.95 19.82
C THR A 2 4.62 13.57 19.24
N TYR A 3 3.54 12.89 18.85
CA TYR A 3 3.60 11.60 18.17
C TYR A 3 3.48 11.80 16.67
N SER A 4 4.29 11.08 15.91
CA SER A 4 4.11 10.96 14.47
C SER A 4 3.17 9.81 14.14
N LEU A 5 2.34 10.00 13.12
CA LEU A 5 1.44 8.98 12.62
C LEU A 5 1.96 8.39 11.31
N SER A 6 1.83 7.07 11.14
CA SER A 6 2.21 6.34 9.92
C SER A 6 1.10 5.33 9.58
N LEU A 7 1.04 4.87 8.33
CA LEU A 7 0.04 3.91 7.85
C LEU A 7 0.68 2.61 7.35
N LEU A 8 -0.02 1.50 7.61
CA LEU A 8 0.26 0.19 7.03
C LEU A 8 -0.99 -0.26 6.26
N ASP A 9 -0.86 -0.42 4.96
CA ASP A 9 -1.88 -1.01 4.11
C ASP A 9 -1.61 -2.50 3.87
N LYS A 10 -2.67 -3.29 3.80
CA LYS A 10 -2.63 -4.71 3.46
C LYS A 10 -3.10 -5.01 2.04
N SER A 11 -3.60 -3.99 1.33
CA SER A 11 -4.15 -4.10 -0.02
C SER A 11 -5.22 -5.21 -0.13
N PRO A 12 -6.29 -5.15 0.69
CA PRO A 12 -7.36 -6.14 0.63
C PRO A 12 -8.06 -6.07 -0.73
N ILE A 13 -8.41 -7.24 -1.28
CA ILE A 13 -9.25 -7.34 -2.47
C ILE A 13 -10.70 -7.33 -1.99
N ALA A 14 -11.44 -6.28 -2.35
CA ALA A 14 -12.87 -6.20 -2.07
C ALA A 14 -13.66 -7.23 -2.90
N ASP A 15 -14.84 -7.59 -2.42
CA ASP A 15 -15.73 -8.51 -3.14
C ASP A 15 -16.05 -7.97 -4.55
N GLY A 16 -15.89 -8.83 -5.56
CA GLY A 16 -16.07 -8.47 -6.96
C GLY A 16 -14.96 -7.61 -7.58
N ALA A 17 -13.92 -7.25 -6.83
CA ALA A 17 -12.76 -6.52 -7.34
C ALA A 17 -11.61 -7.45 -7.72
N THR A 18 -10.69 -6.94 -8.54
CA THR A 18 -9.45 -7.65 -8.89
C THR A 18 -8.28 -7.24 -7.99
N ALA A 19 -7.22 -8.04 -7.97
CA ALA A 19 -5.96 -7.64 -7.31
C ALA A 19 -5.39 -6.32 -7.88
N ALA A 20 -5.59 -6.06 -9.17
CA ALA A 20 -5.17 -4.81 -9.79
C ALA A 20 -5.97 -3.60 -9.29
N ASP A 21 -7.26 -3.77 -9.00
CA ASP A 21 -8.10 -2.73 -8.38
C ASP A 21 -7.60 -2.40 -6.97
N ALA A 22 -7.31 -3.42 -6.18
CA ALA A 22 -6.77 -3.24 -4.83
C ALA A 22 -5.43 -2.50 -4.83
N LEU A 23 -4.50 -2.83 -5.75
CA LEU A 23 -3.23 -2.11 -5.87
C LEU A 23 -3.39 -0.65 -6.36
N ARG A 24 -4.38 -0.39 -7.23
CA ARG A 24 -4.76 0.98 -7.62
C ARG A 24 -5.25 1.76 -6.40
N PHE A 25 -6.10 1.15 -5.59
CA PHE A 25 -6.59 1.75 -4.35
C PHE A 25 -5.46 2.06 -3.37
N THR A 26 -4.53 1.12 -3.15
CA THR A 26 -3.32 1.34 -2.33
C THR A 26 -2.51 2.54 -2.80
N THR A 27 -2.37 2.71 -4.12
CA THR A 27 -1.64 3.86 -4.70
C THR A 27 -2.35 5.18 -4.38
N THR A 28 -3.67 5.23 -4.57
CA THR A 28 -4.46 6.42 -4.22
C THR A 28 -4.40 6.71 -2.72
N LEU A 29 -4.44 5.67 -1.86
CA LEU A 29 -4.33 5.82 -0.42
C LEU A 29 -2.98 6.38 0.00
N ALA A 30 -1.88 5.91 -0.59
CA ALA A 30 -0.53 6.43 -0.33
C ALA A 30 -0.42 7.93 -0.67
N GLN A 31 -0.96 8.35 -1.81
CA GLN A 31 -0.99 9.77 -2.21
C GLN A 31 -1.80 10.63 -1.23
N ARG A 32 -2.94 10.12 -0.73
CA ARG A 32 -3.75 10.80 0.28
C ARG A 32 -3.05 10.87 1.63
N ALA A 33 -2.35 9.80 2.03
CA ALA A 33 -1.57 9.77 3.26
C ALA A 33 -0.48 10.84 3.27
N GLU A 34 0.22 11.03 2.15
CA GLU A 34 1.20 12.11 1.99
C GLU A 34 0.55 13.49 2.12
N GLN A 35 -0.57 13.74 1.45
CA GLN A 35 -1.32 15.00 1.55
C GLN A 35 -1.80 15.30 2.97
N LEU A 36 -2.07 14.27 3.77
CA LEU A 36 -2.52 14.38 5.16
C LEU A 36 -1.35 14.45 6.17
N GLY A 37 -0.10 14.38 5.72
CA GLY A 37 1.09 14.54 6.57
C GLY A 37 1.47 13.30 7.38
N TYR A 38 1.07 12.09 6.95
CA TYR A 38 1.57 10.86 7.56
C TYR A 38 3.09 10.70 7.29
N GLU A 39 3.85 10.29 8.29
CA GLU A 39 5.32 10.23 8.20
C GLU A 39 5.81 9.11 7.28
N ARG A 40 5.14 7.95 7.32
CA ARG A 40 5.48 6.78 6.50
C ARG A 40 4.22 6.05 6.05
N PHE A 41 4.32 5.43 4.88
CA PHE A 41 3.32 4.54 4.31
C PHE A 41 3.99 3.21 3.97
N TRP A 42 3.47 2.11 4.52
CA TRP A 42 3.96 0.75 4.30
C TRP A 42 2.89 -0.11 3.65
N VAL A 43 3.31 -1.06 2.81
CA VAL A 43 2.42 -2.07 2.22
C VAL A 43 2.91 -3.44 2.68
N ALA A 44 2.01 -4.24 3.24
CA ALA A 44 2.32 -5.60 3.65
C ALA A 44 2.41 -6.53 2.44
N GLU A 45 3.43 -7.39 2.42
CA GLU A 45 3.52 -8.50 1.47
C GLU A 45 2.87 -9.74 2.08
N HIS A 46 1.97 -10.38 1.33
CA HIS A 46 1.35 -11.64 1.71
C HIS A 46 1.73 -12.74 0.71
N HIS A 47 1.93 -13.96 1.21
CA HIS A 47 2.23 -15.14 0.39
C HIS A 47 1.14 -16.18 0.62
N GLY A 48 0.38 -16.53 -0.43
CA GLY A 48 -0.64 -17.58 -0.35
C GLY A 48 -1.90 -17.19 0.45
N ALA A 49 -2.19 -15.90 0.62
CA ALA A 49 -3.38 -15.41 1.32
C ALA A 49 -4.46 -14.94 0.31
N PRO A 50 -5.42 -15.81 -0.08
CA PRO A 50 -6.53 -15.41 -0.95
C PRO A 50 -7.35 -14.33 -0.24
N GLY A 51 -7.43 -13.14 -0.85
CA GLY A 51 -8.07 -11.94 -0.28
C GLY A 51 -7.15 -10.73 -0.15
N PHE A 52 -5.84 -10.88 -0.34
CA PHE A 52 -4.90 -9.77 -0.40
C PHE A 52 -4.20 -9.71 -1.76
N ALA A 53 -4.04 -8.50 -2.29
CA ALA A 53 -3.49 -8.27 -3.62
C ALA A 53 -1.98 -8.53 -3.71
N SER A 54 -1.29 -8.50 -2.58
CA SER A 54 0.08 -8.98 -2.49
C SER A 54 0.07 -10.51 -2.47
N ALA A 55 0.35 -11.13 -3.61
CA ALA A 55 0.67 -12.55 -3.71
C ALA A 55 1.80 -12.71 -4.74
N ARG A 56 2.87 -13.41 -4.37
CA ARG A 56 4.09 -13.54 -5.18
C ARG A 56 3.84 -14.18 -6.54
N ALA A 57 4.19 -13.48 -7.63
CA ALA A 57 4.73 -14.06 -8.87
C ALA A 57 5.36 -12.99 -9.78
N GLY A 58 6.69 -13.07 -9.98
CA GLY A 58 7.36 -12.75 -11.25
C GLY A 58 7.38 -11.31 -11.79
N SER A 59 6.68 -10.33 -11.22
CA SER A 59 6.79 -8.94 -11.66
C SER A 59 7.85 -8.20 -10.86
N ARG A 60 9.00 -7.94 -11.50
CA ARG A 60 9.94 -6.91 -11.04
C ARG A 60 9.18 -5.59 -10.95
N ARG A 61 8.82 -5.12 -9.75
CA ARG A 61 8.68 -3.68 -9.49
C ARG A 61 9.22 -3.37 -8.10
N ARG A 62 10.23 -2.50 -8.10
CA ARG A 62 10.82 -1.85 -6.93
C ARG A 62 9.73 -1.53 -5.90
N ALA A 63 10.00 -1.86 -4.63
CA ALA A 63 9.48 -1.06 -3.54
C ALA A 63 9.93 0.38 -3.80
N PHE A 64 9.05 1.19 -4.37
CA PHE A 64 9.32 2.61 -4.51
C PHE A 64 9.16 3.23 -3.14
N ALA A 65 10.34 3.48 -2.56
CA ALA A 65 10.76 4.72 -1.92
C ALA A 65 9.87 5.27 -0.79
N SER A 66 10.56 5.61 0.30
CA SER A 66 10.22 6.78 1.10
C SER A 66 9.84 7.96 0.18
N ALA A 67 8.54 8.20 0.01
CA ALA A 67 8.06 9.45 -0.52
C ALA A 67 8.24 10.50 0.58
N ARG A 68 9.39 11.18 0.55
CA ARG A 68 9.38 12.61 0.81
C ARG A 68 9.32 13.25 -0.58
N ALA A 69 8.13 13.63 -1.04
CA ALA A 69 8.07 14.68 -2.05
C ALA A 69 8.61 15.96 -1.41
N ALA A 70 9.56 16.58 -2.11
CA ALA A 70 10.09 17.90 -1.80
C ALA A 70 9.03 18.99 -1.94
#